data_AF-A0A1M7K7W6-F1
#
_entry.id   AF-A0A1M7K7W6-F1
#
_cell.length_a   1.000
_cell.length_b   1.000
_cell.length_c   1.000
_cell.angle_alpha   90.00
_cell.angle_beta   90.00
_cell.angle_gamma   90.00
#
_symmetry.space_group_name_H-M   'P 1'
#
loop_
_entity.id
_entity.type
_entity.pdbx_description
1 polymer ?
#
loop_
_entity_poly.entity_id
_entity_poly.type
_entity_poly.pdbx_seq_one_letter_code
_entity_poly.pdbx_strand_id
1 'polypeptide(L)'
;MNIYKTEILNKICYTELVYERINKKLNSKYQKSVIEKMLFEIIKETNEIHFQKIGKNFYISNIEHNIKITINSNTYRIITVDRITKNEKQNDKRI
;
A
#
# COMPACT_ATOMS: atom_id res chain seq x y z
N MET A 1 15.93 12.05 -0.77
CA MET A 1 15.55 11.04 0.23
C MET A 1 14.13 11.36 0.67
N ASN A 2 13.15 10.60 0.20
CA ASN A 2 11.75 10.81 0.55
C ASN A 2 11.51 10.20 1.94
N ILE A 3 11.45 11.04 2.96
CA ILE A 3 11.41 10.65 4.38
C ILE A 3 10.25 9.67 4.68
N TYR A 4 9.19 9.69 3.86
CA TYR A 4 7.99 8.89 4.06
C TYR A 4 8.22 7.38 4.05
N LYS A 5 9.09 6.85 3.19
CA LYS A 5 9.24 5.38 3.06
C LYS A 5 9.80 4.77 4.34
N THR A 6 10.88 5.33 4.87
CA THR A 6 11.50 4.87 6.11
C THR A 6 10.54 5.01 7.30
N GLU A 7 9.81 6.13 7.40
CA GLU A 7 8.83 6.32 8.47
C GLU A 7 7.68 5.31 8.40
N ILE A 8 7.15 5.05 7.19
CA ILE A 8 6.10 4.06 6.97
C ILE A 8 6.60 2.67 7.38
N LEU A 9 7.76 2.22 6.90
CA LEU A 9 8.28 0.89 7.25
C LEU A 9 8.50 0.71 8.75
N ASN A 10 8.92 1.75 9.46
CA ASN A 10 9.17 1.68 10.90
C ASN A 10 7.89 1.69 11.76
N LYS A 11 6.78 2.25 11.24
CA LYS A 11 5.57 2.52 12.05
C LYS A 11 4.31 1.83 11.52
N ILE A 12 4.40 1.11 10.40
CA ILE A 12 3.26 0.46 9.76
C ILE A 12 2.53 -0.45 10.75
N CYS A 13 1.22 -0.28 10.83
CA CYS A 13 0.37 -1.07 11.72
C CYS A 13 -0.97 -1.43 11.09
N TYR A 14 -1.67 -2.35 11.75
CA TYR A 14 -2.86 -3.01 11.23
C TYR A 14 -3.93 -3.14 12.33
N THR A 15 -5.16 -3.39 11.93
CA THR A 15 -6.25 -3.80 12.84
C THR A 15 -7.01 -4.96 12.22
N GLU A 16 -7.81 -5.66 13.03
CA GLU A 16 -8.63 -6.80 12.57
C GLU A 16 -9.45 -6.48 11.31
N LEU A 17 -10.17 -5.35 11.33
CA LEU A 17 -10.99 -4.88 10.20
C LEU A 17 -10.18 -4.61 8.92
N VAL A 18 -8.89 -4.29 9.05
CA VAL A 18 -8.02 -4.02 7.89
C VAL A 18 -7.71 -5.31 7.15
N TYR A 19 -7.40 -6.41 7.86
CA TYR A 19 -7.13 -7.70 7.22
C TYR A 19 -8.34 -8.23 6.46
N GLU A 20 -9.54 -8.13 7.05
CA GLU A 20 -10.80 -8.50 6.39
C GLU A 20 -11.03 -7.68 5.12
N ARG A 21 -10.81 -6.37 5.19
CA ARG A 21 -10.96 -5.47 4.04
C ARG A 21 -9.96 -5.81 2.93
N ILE A 22 -8.71 -6.10 3.26
CA ILE A 22 -7.67 -6.49 2.29
C ILE A 22 -8.07 -7.78 1.58
N ASN A 23 -8.45 -8.81 2.33
CA ASN A 23 -8.91 -10.09 1.75
C ASN A 23 -10.11 -9.89 0.83
N LYS A 24 -11.08 -9.05 1.21
CA LYS A 24 -12.24 -8.71 0.36
C LYS A 24 -11.81 -8.01 -0.94
N LYS A 25 -10.95 -6.99 -0.86
CA LYS A 25 -10.48 -6.22 -2.02
C LYS A 25 -9.60 -7.03 -2.96
N LEU A 26 -8.79 -7.92 -2.42
CA LEU A 26 -7.92 -8.81 -3.18
C LEU A 26 -8.59 -10.13 -3.56
N ASN A 27 -9.87 -10.33 -3.23
CA ASN A 27 -10.59 -11.60 -3.40
C ASN A 27 -9.76 -12.82 -2.98
N SER A 28 -9.21 -12.76 -1.76
CA SER A 28 -8.29 -13.75 -1.21
C SER A 28 -8.68 -14.16 0.21
N LYS A 29 -7.93 -15.11 0.77
CA LYS A 29 -8.08 -15.60 2.16
C LYS A 29 -6.71 -15.72 2.83
N TYR A 30 -5.90 -14.67 2.74
CA TYR A 30 -4.57 -14.66 3.34
C TYR A 30 -4.65 -14.56 4.87
N GLN A 31 -3.71 -15.24 5.52
CA GLN A 31 -3.47 -15.07 6.96
C GLN A 31 -2.84 -13.70 7.22
N LYS A 32 -3.01 -13.19 8.45
CA LYS A 32 -2.51 -11.87 8.86
C LYS A 32 -1.01 -11.70 8.63
N SER A 33 -0.22 -12.68 9.05
CA SER A 33 1.25 -12.69 8.87
C SER A 33 1.67 -12.67 7.41
N VAL A 34 0.92 -13.33 6.53
CA VAL A 34 1.15 -13.32 5.08
C VAL A 34 0.87 -11.94 4.50
N ILE A 35 -0.22 -11.29 4.93
CA ILE A 35 -0.55 -9.92 4.52
C ILE A 35 0.54 -8.95 4.97
N GLU A 36 0.96 -9.01 6.23
CA GLU A 36 1.99 -8.13 6.79
C GLU A 36 3.32 -8.26 6.05
N LYS A 37 3.80 -9.50 5.86
CA LYS A 37 5.04 -9.75 5.13
C LYS A 37 4.95 -9.27 3.68
N MET A 38 3.86 -9.60 2.99
CA MET A 38 3.64 -9.19 1.60
C MET A 38 3.65 -7.67 1.46
N LEU A 39 2.89 -6.95 2.29
CA LEU A 39 2.81 -5.49 2.20
C LEU A 39 4.12 -4.81 2.62
N PHE A 40 4.81 -5.35 3.62
CA PHE A 40 6.11 -4.82 4.03
C PHE A 40 7.14 -4.90 2.91
N GLU A 41 7.29 -6.08 2.27
CA GLU A 41 8.21 -6.24 1.14
C GLU A 41 7.82 -5.36 -0.05
N ILE A 42 6.52 -5.31 -0.39
CA ILE A 42 6.04 -4.44 -1.48
C ILE A 42 6.36 -2.97 -1.21
N ILE A 43 6.14 -2.47 0.01
CA ILE A 43 6.49 -1.09 0.36
C ILE A 43 8.00 -0.87 0.30
N LYS A 44 8.79 -1.85 0.75
CA LYS A 44 10.25 -1.79 0.79
C LYS A 44 10.88 -1.82 -0.61
N GLU A 45 10.34 -2.57 -1.57
CA GLU A 45 10.85 -2.62 -2.94
C GLU A 45 10.34 -1.45 -3.81
N THR A 46 9.14 -0.94 -3.53
CA THR A 46 8.53 0.14 -4.34
C THR A 46 9.39 1.39 -4.31
N ASN A 47 9.69 1.95 -5.47
CA ASN A 47 10.45 3.20 -5.59
C ASN A 47 9.66 4.38 -5.00
N GLU A 48 10.36 5.28 -4.30
CA GLU A 48 9.78 6.47 -3.65
C GLU A 48 9.01 7.39 -4.61
N ILE A 49 9.29 7.35 -5.92
CA ILE A 49 8.53 8.10 -6.94
C ILE A 49 7.05 7.70 -6.99
N HIS A 50 6.71 6.48 -6.57
CA HIS A 50 5.33 5.98 -6.55
C HIS A 50 4.63 6.21 -5.20
N PHE A 51 5.24 7.00 -4.31
CA PHE A 51 4.66 7.39 -3.04
C PHE A 51 4.07 8.79 -3.17
N GLN A 52 2.77 8.92 -2.88
CA GLN A 52 2.06 10.18 -2.91
C GLN A 52 1.38 10.42 -1.57
N LYS A 53 1.60 11.60 -0.97
CA LYS A 53 0.81 12.05 0.18
C LYS A 53 -0.28 12.99 -0.31
N ILE A 54 -1.54 12.61 -0.12
CA ILE A 54 -2.69 13.44 -0.46
C ILE A 54 -3.55 13.58 0.81
N GLY A 55 -3.58 14.80 1.37
CA GLY A 55 -4.26 15.07 2.63
C GLY A 55 -3.74 14.21 3.78
N LYS A 56 -4.64 13.40 4.38
CA LYS A 56 -4.38 12.54 5.54
C LYS A 56 -3.86 11.14 5.17
N ASN A 57 -3.60 10.87 3.90
CA ASN A 57 -3.25 9.53 3.43
C ASN A 57 -1.97 9.53 2.59
N PHE A 58 -1.18 8.47 2.76
CA PHE A 58 -0.17 8.03 1.80
C PHE A 58 -0.79 7.01 0.85
N TYR A 59 -0.44 7.13 -0.43
CA TYR A 59 -0.78 6.21 -1.49
C TYR A 59 0.52 5.66 -2.07
N ILE A 60 0.64 4.34 -2.12
CA ILE A 60 1.82 3.66 -2.65
C ILE A 60 1.33 2.77 -3.80
N SER A 61 1.71 3.12 -5.02
CA SER A 61 1.33 2.35 -6.21
C SER A 61 2.47 1.42 -6.60
N ASN A 62 2.24 0.11 -6.53
CA ASN A 62 3.19 -0.88 -7.05
C ASN A 62 2.59 -1.50 -8.32
N ILE A 63 3.12 -1.10 -9.48
CA ILE A 63 2.62 -1.52 -10.79
C ILE A 63 2.96 -2.99 -11.06
N GLU A 64 4.11 -3.47 -10.57
CA GLU A 64 4.58 -4.85 -10.76
C GLU A 64 3.62 -5.83 -10.09
N HIS A 65 3.23 -5.53 -8.85
CA HIS A 65 2.28 -6.31 -8.05
C HIS A 65 0.81 -5.96 -8.33
N ASN A 66 0.54 -4.93 -9.14
CA ASN A 66 -0.81 -4.47 -9.48
C ASN A 66 -1.64 -4.08 -8.27
N ILE A 67 -1.02 -3.44 -7.27
CA ILE A 67 -1.74 -3.00 -6.07
C ILE A 67 -1.42 -1.55 -5.69
N LYS A 68 -2.41 -0.90 -5.09
CA LYS A 68 -2.29 0.41 -4.47
C LYS A 68 -2.58 0.28 -2.99
N ILE A 69 -1.61 0.66 -2.16
CA ILE A 69 -1.72 0.62 -0.71
C ILE A 69 -2.06 2.02 -0.22
N THR A 70 -3.11 2.14 0.61
CA THR A 70 -3.47 3.40 1.26
C THR A 70 -3.17 3.31 2.75
N ILE A 71 -2.43 4.29 3.28
CA ILE A 71 -1.96 4.33 4.67
C ILE A 71 -2.34 5.66 5.29
N ASN A 72 -2.83 5.68 6.53
CA ASN A 72 -3.05 6.94 7.23
C ASN A 72 -1.71 7.62 7.56
N SER A 73 -1.58 8.92 7.29
CA SER A 73 -0.31 9.63 7.48
C SER A 73 0.03 9.94 8.93
N ASN A 74 -0.95 9.92 9.83
CA ASN A 74 -0.75 10.25 11.24
C ASN A 74 -0.46 9.00 12.07
N THR A 75 -1.17 7.91 11.77
CA THR A 75 -1.07 6.67 12.56
C THR A 75 -0.30 5.56 11.87
N TYR A 76 0.09 5.73 10.60
CA TYR A 76 0.76 4.73 9.77
C TYR A 76 -0.02 3.41 9.64
N ARG A 77 -1.32 3.43 9.96
CA ARG A 77 -2.20 2.29 9.83
C ARG A 77 -2.55 2.06 8.37
N ILE A 78 -2.43 0.83 7.88
CA ILE A 78 -3.00 0.45 6.58
C ILE A 78 -4.51 0.67 6.60
N ILE A 79 -5.04 1.38 5.61
CA ILE A 79 -6.48 1.64 5.46
C ILE A 79 -7.09 0.60 4.52
N THR A 80 -6.48 0.40 3.36
CA THR A 80 -6.94 -0.55 2.34
C THR A 80 -5.84 -0.85 1.32
N VAL A 81 -6.05 -1.91 0.55
CA VAL A 81 -5.24 -2.31 -0.59
C VAL A 81 -6.19 -2.57 -1.75
N ASP A 82 -6.01 -1.86 -2.84
CA ASP A 82 -6.81 -1.98 -4.06
C ASP A 82 -5.99 -2.59 -5.18
N ARG A 83 -6.63 -3.33 -6.10
CA ARG A 83 -5.97 -3.79 -7.33
C ARG A 83 -5.90 -2.63 -8.32
N ILE A 84 -4.73 -2.39 -8.89
CA ILE A 84 -4.55 -1.44 -9.99
C ILE A 84 -5.06 -2.09 -11.28
N THR A 85 -6.02 -1.45 -11.91
CA THR A 85 -6.61 -1.93 -13.17
C THR A 85 -5.80 -1.47 -14.39
N LYS A 86 -5.96 -2.14 -15.54
CA LYS A 86 -5.24 -1.80 -16.79
C LYS A 86 -5.36 -0.33 -17.20
N ASN A 87 -6.48 0.33 -16.86
CA ASN A 87 -6.73 1.73 -17.22
C ASN A 87 -5.89 2.70 -16.36
N GLU A 88 -5.64 2.37 -15.10
CA GLU A 88 -4.81 3.18 -14.20
C GLU A 88 -3.32 3.10 -14.55
N LYS A 89 -2.85 1.94 -15.04
CA LYS A 89 -1.45 1.74 -15.45
C LYS A 89 -1.01 2.65 -16.60
N GLN A 90 -1.93 3.04 -17.49
CA GLN A 90 -1.60 3.90 -18.64
C GLN A 90 -1.34 5.34 -18.23
N ASN A 91 -1.88 5.79 -17.10
CA ASN A 91 -1.65 7.13 -16.58
C ASN A 91 -0.30 7.27 -15.86
N ASP A 92 0.17 6.19 -15.22
CA ASP A 92 1.45 6.18 -14.48
C ASP A 92 2.66 6.12 -15.43
N LYS A 93 2.52 5.52 -16.63
CA LYS A 93 3.57 5.46 -17.66
C LYS A 93 3.84 6.80 -18.39
N ARG A 94 3.08 7.84 -18.09
CA ARG A 94 3.18 9.16 -18.75
C ARG A 94 3.86 10.22 -17.87
N ILE A 95 4.38 9.84 -16.72
CA ILE A 95 5.12 10.69 -15.78
C ILE A 95 6.60 10.35 -15.86
#